data_AF-A0A3N5X3W4-F1
#
_entry.id   AF-A0A3N5X3W4-F1
#
_cell.length_a   1.000
_cell.length_b   1.000
_cell.length_c   1.000
_cell.angle_alpha   90.00
_cell.angle_beta   90.00
_cell.angle_gamma   90.00
#
_symmetry.space_group_name_H-M   'P 1'
#
loop_
_entity.id
_entity.type
_entity.pdbx_description
1 polymer ?
#
loop_
_entity_poly.entity_id
_entity_poly.type
_entity_poly.pdbx_seq_one_letter_code
_entity_poly.pdbx_strand_id
1 'polypeptide(L)' 'VAVVPGSAFGKGGEGFVRCSYATAYDKLEEALDRIEHFVKGL' A
#
# COMPACT_ATOMS: atom_id res chain seq x y z
N VAL A 1 2.28 7.59 -2.51
CA VAL A 1 1.52 6.33 -2.39
C VAL A 1 0.51 6.53 -1.28
N ALA A 2 -0.76 6.13 -1.49
CA ALA A 2 -1.79 6.19 -0.45
C ALA A 2 -2.32 4.77 -0.18
N VAL A 3 -2.49 4.43 1.10
CA VAL A 3 -3.00 3.13 1.55
C VAL A 3 -4.06 3.35 2.62
N VAL A 4 -4.93 2.36 2.82
CA VAL A 4 -5.89 2.38 3.92
C VAL A 4 -5.32 1.58 5.09
N PRO A 5 -5.29 2.12 6.32
CA PRO A 5 -4.83 1.36 7.49
C PRO A 5 -5.75 0.16 7.72
N GLY A 6 -5.18 -1.00 8.01
CA GLY A 6 -5.93 -2.23 8.22
C GLY A 6 -6.85 -2.17 9.45
N SER A 7 -6.53 -1.34 10.44
CA SER A 7 -7.39 -1.08 11.60
C SER A 7 -8.77 -0.51 11.23
N ALA A 8 -8.92 0.12 10.05
CA ALA A 8 -10.21 0.54 9.53
C ALA A 8 -11.16 -0.64 9.20
N PHE A 9 -10.63 -1.86 9.08
CA PHE A 9 -11.39 -3.09 8.83
C PHE A 9 -11.62 -3.91 10.12
N GLY A 10 -11.32 -3.35 11.29
CA GLY A 10 -11.45 -4.00 12.60
C GLY A 10 -10.13 -4.58 13.13
N LYS A 11 -10.19 -5.19 14.32
CA LYS A 11 -9.01 -5.66 15.06
C LYS A 11 -8.12 -6.63 14.26
N GLY A 12 -8.73 -7.46 13.41
CA GLY A 12 -8.01 -8.42 12.57
C GLY A 12 -7.09 -7.79 11.51
N GLY A 13 -7.21 -6.47 11.26
CA GLY A 13 -6.35 -5.73 10.34
C GLY A 13 -5.26 -4.90 11.01
N GLU A 14 -5.10 -4.95 12.34
CA GLU A 14 -4.02 -4.24 13.03
C GLU A 14 -2.64 -4.71 12.54
N GLY A 15 -1.72 -3.77 12.28
CA GLY A 15 -0.40 -4.07 11.72
C GLY A 15 -0.35 -4.25 10.20
N PHE A 16 -1.50 -4.19 9.50
CA PHE A 16 -1.58 -4.31 8.05
C PHE A 16 -2.10 -3.03 7.39
N VAL A 17 -1.96 -2.96 6.06
CA VAL A 17 -2.55 -1.93 5.20
C VAL A 17 -3.19 -2.55 3.97
N ARG A 18 -4.18 -1.88 3.38
CA ARG A 18 -4.84 -2.29 2.14
C ARG A 18 -4.45 -1.36 0.99
N CYS A 19 -3.98 -1.95 -0.10
CA CYS A 19 -3.75 -1.28 -1.38
C CYS A 19 -4.92 -1.55 -2.35
N SER A 20 -5.29 -0.56 -3.16
CA SER A 20 -6.28 -0.74 -4.25
C SER A 20 -5.54 -0.99 -5.56
N TYR A 21 -5.93 -2.03 -6.28
CA TYR A 21 -5.41 -2.34 -7.63
C TYR A 21 -6.31 -1.82 -8.76
N ALA A 22 -7.44 -1.18 -8.43
CA ALA A 22 -8.40 -0.68 -9.41
C ALA A 22 -7.95 0.69 -9.99
N THR A 23 -6.87 0.68 -10.77
CA THR A 23 -6.34 1.85 -11.49
C THR A 23 -5.52 1.43 -12.71
N ALA A 24 -4.92 2.38 -13.42
CA ALA A 24 -4.09 2.10 -14.59
C ALA A 24 -2.79 1.37 -14.20
N TYR A 25 -2.29 0.51 -15.09
CA TYR A 25 -1.16 -0.39 -14.80
C TYR A 25 0.15 0.36 -14.52
N ASP A 26 0.42 1.41 -15.30
CA ASP A 26 1.55 2.33 -15.13
C ASP A 26 1.58 2.97 -13.72
N LYS A 27 0.42 3.35 -13.20
CA LYS A 27 0.29 3.88 -11.84
C LYS A 27 0.55 2.81 -10.77
N LEU A 28 0.24 1.55 -11.05
CA LEU A 28 0.54 0.45 -10.14
C LEU A 28 2.04 0.19 -10.09
N GLU A 29 2.71 0.14 -11.24
CA GLU A 29 4.17 0.00 -11.30
C GLU A 29 4.87 1.12 -10.53
N GLU A 30 4.53 2.38 -10.82
CA GLU A 30 5.13 3.54 -10.13
C GLU A 30 4.86 3.50 -8.61
N ALA A 31 3.67 3.08 -8.19
CA ALA A 31 3.34 2.96 -6.79
C ALA A 31 4.17 1.87 -6.08
N LEU A 32 4.40 0.73 -6.74
CA LEU A 32 5.21 -0.37 -6.21
C LEU A 32 6.68 0.01 -6.12
N ASP A 33 7.24 0.68 -7.14
CA ASP A 33 8.63 1.17 -7.12
C ASP A 33 8.86 2.14 -5.95
N ARG A 34 7.92 3.06 -5.71
CA ARG A 34 7.97 4.00 -4.58
C ARG A 34 7.90 3.28 -3.23
N ILE A 35 7.10 2.21 -3.12
CA ILE A 35 7.03 1.39 -1.90
C ILE A 35 8.35 0.66 -1.68
N GLU A 36 8.91 0.06 -2.72
CA GLU A 36 10.21 -0.64 -2.64
C GLU A 36 11.31 0.30 -2.14
N HIS A 37 11.40 1.50 -2.72
CA HIS A 37 12.40 2.50 -2.34
C HIS A 37 12.26 2.92 -0.87
N PHE A 38 11.03 3.08 -0.40
CA PHE A 38 10.75 3.38 1.01
C PHE A 38 11.19 2.23 1.92
N VAL A 39 10.80 0.99 1.62
CA VAL A 39 11.11 -0.19 2.45
C VAL A 39 12.62 -0.44 2.52
N LYS A 40 13.35 -0.27 1.41
CA LYS A 40 14.82 -0.37 1.39
C LYS A 40 15.52 0.73 2.19
N GLY A 41 14.84 1.84 2.45
CA GLY A 41 15.35 2.97 3.24
C GLY A 41 15.01 2.91 4.73
N LEU A 42 14.29 1.88 5.18
CA LEU A 42 14.02 1.59 6.60
C LEU A 42 15.15 0.76 7.22
#